data_AF-A0A9X0YMW2-F1
#
_entry.id   AF-A0A9X0YMW2-F1
#
_cell.length_a   1.000
_cell.length_b   1.000
_cell.length_c   1.000
_cell.angle_alpha   90.00
_cell.angle_beta   90.00
_cell.angle_gamma   90.00
#
_symmetry.space_group_name_H-M   'P 1'
#
loop_
_entity.id
_entity.type
_entity.pdbx_description
1 polymer ?
#
loop_
_entity_poly.entity_id
_entity_poly.type
_entity_poly.pdbx_seq_one_letter_code
_entity_poly.pdbx_strand_id
1 'polypeptide(L)'
;MDRKSILNQLKLAYSPLTNYEFTIVKNDPLIERALEKASLYVITQRPIITFENIVSNQEENLLKFEIHQRNKPNILKCKLPYLQDVFNVSGEHEIHLAINYIKKPANPNKQPIGNVYGFSLVEYKNKESRFLIWFSPEKLLQNCWRGNLKCEIDGDIREFLKYKVHYVGKATKQGILNRLTGHNTLQDILSLEYPFSFGELPTHEIAILCFEFQDNLEIQSFGIESRNEDIVAALMGENRPPQDKIFLDAEKALIKAMKPSYNKQLFNSYPISKDGLFDENYDVISYTFIDPITLEYENGIIEGGKSLIGGDSIIISDNEKMELVKSAQ
;
A
#
# COMPACT_ATOMS: atom_id res chain seq x y z
N MET A 1 19.87 33.47 4.79
CA MET A 1 20.27 32.33 5.62
C MET A 1 19.87 31.09 4.87
N ASP A 2 20.74 30.09 4.87
CA ASP A 2 20.54 28.90 4.05
C ASP A 2 19.41 28.08 4.67
N ARG A 3 18.63 27.41 3.83
CA ARG A 3 17.57 26.50 4.26
C ARG A 3 17.62 25.22 3.47
N LYS A 4 17.41 24.11 4.16
CA LYS A 4 17.48 22.74 3.68
C LYS A 4 16.19 22.02 4.06
N SER A 5 15.43 21.60 3.06
CA SER A 5 14.19 20.85 3.23
C SER A 5 14.25 19.54 2.48
N ILE A 6 13.66 18.48 3.05
CA ILE A 6 13.50 17.19 2.39
C ILE A 6 12.03 16.75 2.43
N LEU A 7 11.48 16.45 1.26
CA LEU A 7 10.11 15.99 1.09
C LEU A 7 10.14 14.51 0.70
N ASN A 8 9.49 13.68 1.50
CA ASN A 8 9.49 12.23 1.36
C ASN A 8 8.08 11.76 1.01
N GLN A 9 7.94 11.16 -0.16
CA GLN A 9 6.68 10.60 -0.64
C GLN A 9 6.71 9.08 -0.50
N LEU A 10 5.79 8.55 0.29
CA LEU A 10 5.62 7.13 0.52
C LEU A 10 4.56 6.59 -0.43
N LYS A 11 4.94 5.55 -1.16
CA LYS A 11 4.11 4.84 -2.12
C LYS A 11 4.01 3.38 -1.71
N LEU A 12 2.87 2.75 -1.89
CA LEU A 12 2.73 1.31 -1.75
C LEU A 12 3.66 0.59 -2.75
N ALA A 13 4.60 -0.23 -2.28
CA ALA A 13 5.46 -1.00 -3.18
C ALA A 13 4.65 -2.07 -3.93
N TYR A 14 3.64 -2.63 -3.27
CA TYR A 14 2.70 -3.60 -3.81
C TYR A 14 1.30 -3.34 -3.24
N SER A 15 0.26 -4.01 -3.74
CA SER A 15 -1.08 -3.87 -3.19
C SER A 15 -1.10 -4.32 -1.74
N PRO A 16 -2.00 -3.79 -0.89
CA PRO A 16 -2.23 -4.35 0.43
C PRO A 16 -2.38 -5.86 0.33
N LEU A 17 -1.66 -6.58 1.19
CA LEU A 17 -1.68 -8.03 1.27
C LEU A 17 -2.34 -8.44 2.57
N THR A 18 -3.44 -9.18 2.52
CA THR A 18 -3.92 -9.84 3.74
C THR A 18 -2.90 -10.85 4.23
N ASN A 19 -2.98 -11.23 5.51
CA ASN A 19 -2.10 -12.28 6.04
C ASN A 19 -2.28 -13.61 5.29
N TYR A 20 -3.49 -13.91 4.81
CA TYR A 20 -3.75 -15.08 3.97
C TYR A 20 -3.01 -14.99 2.63
N GLU A 21 -3.13 -13.86 1.93
CA GLU A 21 -2.45 -13.64 0.65
C GLU A 21 -0.93 -13.68 0.83
N PHE A 22 -0.41 -12.97 1.83
CA PHE A 22 1.00 -12.98 2.19
C PHE A 22 1.52 -14.41 2.39
N THR A 23 0.77 -15.27 3.10
CA THR A 23 1.14 -16.67 3.33
C THR A 23 1.28 -17.46 2.03
N ILE A 24 0.44 -17.17 1.03
CA ILE A 24 0.45 -17.84 -0.27
C ILE A 24 1.61 -17.33 -1.13
N VAL A 25 1.82 -16.01 -1.15
CA VAL A 25 2.69 -15.37 -2.14
C VAL A 25 4.10 -15.06 -1.65
N LYS A 26 4.43 -15.27 -0.37
CA LYS A 26 5.75 -14.96 0.21
C LYS A 26 6.95 -15.65 -0.47
N ASN A 27 6.71 -16.71 -1.24
CA ASN A 27 7.75 -17.44 -1.98
C ASN A 27 7.70 -17.16 -3.49
N ASP A 28 6.85 -16.24 -3.95
CA ASP A 28 6.74 -15.86 -5.36
C ASP A 28 7.86 -14.85 -5.73
N PRO A 29 8.77 -15.18 -6.66
CA PRO A 29 9.87 -14.29 -7.05
C PRO A 29 9.41 -12.93 -7.60
N LEU A 30 8.21 -12.86 -8.20
CA LEU A 30 7.66 -11.60 -8.70
C LEU A 30 7.22 -10.69 -7.55
N ILE A 31 6.69 -11.28 -6.47
CA ILE A 31 6.33 -10.54 -5.27
C ILE A 31 7.56 -10.12 -4.48
N GLU A 32 8.56 -11.00 -4.38
CA GLU A 32 9.85 -10.66 -3.79
C GLU A 32 10.47 -9.45 -4.49
N ARG A 33 10.52 -9.46 -5.83
CA ARG A 33 11.04 -8.33 -6.62
C ARG A 33 10.19 -7.06 -6.47
N ALA A 34 8.87 -7.18 -6.39
CA ALA A 34 7.98 -6.03 -6.17
C ALA A 34 8.18 -5.39 -4.79
N LEU A 35 8.54 -6.19 -3.78
CA LEU A 35 8.76 -5.73 -2.41
C LEU A 35 10.23 -5.44 -2.07
N GLU A 36 11.16 -5.63 -3.01
CA GLU A 36 12.60 -5.40 -2.82
C GLU A 36 12.91 -3.95 -2.40
N LYS A 37 12.16 -3.00 -2.96
CA LYS A 37 12.29 -1.56 -2.64
C LYS A 37 11.52 -1.13 -1.39
N ALA A 38 10.68 -2.01 -0.86
CA ALA A 38 9.85 -1.68 0.29
C ALA A 38 10.70 -1.66 1.56
N SER A 39 10.67 -0.52 2.25
CA SER A 39 11.56 -0.26 3.40
C SER A 39 10.79 0.01 4.69
N LEU A 40 9.47 0.22 4.57
CA LEU A 40 8.54 0.44 5.67
C LEU A 40 7.31 -0.45 5.46
N TYR A 41 6.71 -0.93 6.53
CA TYR A 41 5.42 -1.60 6.49
C TYR A 41 4.51 -1.15 7.64
N VAL A 42 3.21 -1.24 7.39
CA VAL A 42 2.18 -1.02 8.40
C VAL A 42 1.29 -2.26 8.45
N ILE A 43 1.13 -2.85 9.63
CA ILE A 43 0.15 -3.91 9.87
C ILE A 43 -1.15 -3.22 10.26
N THR A 44 -2.21 -3.57 9.56
CA THR A 44 -3.52 -2.94 9.66
C THR A 44 -4.63 -3.98 9.68
N GLN A 45 -5.86 -3.51 9.84
CA GLN A 45 -7.05 -4.33 9.71
C GLN A 45 -8.13 -3.59 8.93
N ARG A 46 -8.82 -4.31 8.04
CA ARG A 46 -10.01 -3.83 7.33
C ARG A 46 -11.05 -4.94 7.15
N PRO A 47 -12.36 -4.65 7.03
CA PRO A 47 -13.36 -5.69 6.78
C PRO A 47 -13.08 -6.43 5.48
N ILE A 48 -13.55 -7.68 5.38
CA ILE A 48 -13.36 -8.48 4.17
C ILE A 48 -13.92 -7.76 2.94
N ILE A 49 -13.14 -7.75 1.85
CA ILE A 49 -13.54 -7.26 0.54
C ILE A 49 -13.66 -8.47 -0.39
N THR A 50 -14.78 -8.56 -1.13
CA THR A 50 -15.04 -9.65 -2.07
C THR A 50 -15.40 -9.13 -3.45
N PHE A 51 -15.15 -9.97 -4.45
CA PHE A 51 -15.82 -9.87 -5.73
C PHE A 51 -17.19 -10.54 -5.64
N GLU A 52 -18.20 -9.82 -6.11
CA GLU A 52 -19.59 -10.24 -6.16
C GLU A 52 -20.12 -10.08 -7.59
N ASN A 53 -21.27 -10.71 -7.86
CA ASN A 53 -21.98 -10.55 -9.12
C ASN A 53 -21.12 -10.75 -10.39
N ILE A 54 -20.16 -11.68 -10.35
CA ILE A 54 -19.23 -11.92 -11.46
C ILE A 54 -19.97 -12.58 -12.62
N VAL A 55 -19.90 -11.95 -13.79
CA VAL A 55 -20.46 -12.39 -15.06
C VAL A 55 -19.41 -12.20 -16.16
N SER A 56 -19.01 -13.30 -16.79
CA SER A 56 -18.08 -13.29 -17.93
C SER A 56 -18.85 -13.30 -19.24
N ASN A 57 -18.58 -12.34 -20.11
CA ASN A 57 -19.10 -12.30 -21.47
C ASN A 57 -17.94 -12.40 -22.48
N GLN A 58 -17.80 -13.58 -23.09
CA GLN A 58 -16.74 -13.85 -24.07
C GLN A 58 -16.99 -13.11 -25.40
N GLU A 59 -18.25 -12.91 -25.80
CA GLU A 59 -18.60 -12.19 -27.04
C GLU A 59 -18.23 -10.70 -26.95
N GLU A 60 -18.48 -10.08 -25.80
CA GLU A 60 -18.09 -8.69 -25.51
C GLU A 60 -16.63 -8.55 -25.08
N ASN A 61 -15.88 -9.66 -24.93
CA ASN A 61 -14.53 -9.69 -24.33
C ASN A 61 -14.43 -8.92 -23.01
N LEU A 62 -15.41 -9.13 -22.11
CA LEU A 62 -15.60 -8.30 -20.93
C LEU A 62 -16.01 -9.13 -19.71
N LEU A 63 -15.38 -8.84 -18.57
CA LEU A 63 -15.78 -9.33 -17.25
C LEU A 63 -16.49 -8.21 -16.48
N LYS A 64 -17.74 -8.46 -16.08
CA LYS A 64 -18.53 -7.57 -15.21
C LYS A 64 -18.57 -8.16 -13.80
N PHE A 65 -18.36 -7.33 -12.79
CA PHE A 65 -18.43 -7.75 -11.39
C PHE A 65 -18.64 -6.54 -10.49
N GLU A 66 -18.89 -6.80 -9.23
CA GLU A 66 -18.95 -5.80 -8.18
C GLU A 66 -17.88 -6.07 -7.13
N ILE A 67 -17.39 -5.02 -6.48
CA ILE A 67 -16.54 -5.13 -5.28
C ILE A 67 -17.36 -4.67 -4.08
N HIS A 68 -17.48 -5.55 -3.10
CA HIS A 68 -18.23 -5.34 -1.87
C HIS A 68 -17.28 -5.40 -0.69
N GLN A 69 -17.54 -4.58 0.34
CA GLN A 69 -16.87 -4.70 1.63
C GLN A 69 -17.91 -5.14 2.68
N ARG A 70 -17.59 -6.19 3.43
CA ARG A 70 -18.51 -6.75 4.44
C ARG A 70 -18.92 -5.67 5.44
N ASN A 71 -20.21 -5.67 5.77
CA ASN A 71 -20.85 -4.72 6.70
C ASN A 71 -20.77 -3.25 6.27
N LYS A 72 -20.54 -2.98 4.98
CA LYS A 72 -20.54 -1.62 4.40
C LYS A 72 -21.53 -1.55 3.23
N PRO A 73 -22.22 -0.43 3.05
CA PRO A 73 -23.23 -0.28 1.99
C PRO A 73 -22.63 0.06 0.61
N ASN A 74 -21.38 0.52 0.57
CA ASN A 74 -20.73 0.97 -0.65
C ASN A 74 -20.42 -0.22 -1.56
N ILE A 75 -20.64 -0.04 -2.86
CA ILE A 75 -20.40 -1.04 -3.90
C ILE A 75 -19.63 -0.34 -5.02
N LEU A 76 -18.57 -0.98 -5.51
CA LEU A 76 -17.94 -0.59 -6.76
C LEU A 76 -18.45 -1.48 -7.87
N LYS A 77 -18.98 -0.91 -8.95
CA LYS A 77 -19.36 -1.67 -10.15
C LYS A 77 -18.21 -1.61 -11.15
N CYS A 78 -17.76 -2.77 -11.60
CA CYS A 78 -16.54 -2.89 -12.37
C CYS A 78 -16.78 -3.54 -13.73
N LYS A 79 -16.07 -3.05 -14.75
CA LYS A 79 -15.95 -3.70 -16.06
C LYS A 79 -14.47 -3.82 -16.42
N LEU A 80 -14.01 -5.06 -16.55
CA LEU A 80 -12.64 -5.40 -16.93
C LEU A 80 -12.62 -5.97 -18.35
N PRO A 81 -12.12 -5.23 -19.35
CA PRO A 81 -11.88 -5.75 -20.68
C PRO A 81 -10.78 -6.83 -20.67
N TYR A 82 -11.03 -7.90 -21.42
CA TYR A 82 -10.03 -8.95 -21.64
C TYR A 82 -8.95 -8.55 -22.65
N LEU A 83 -9.28 -7.66 -23.59
CA LEU A 83 -8.33 -7.20 -24.61
C LEU A 83 -7.58 -5.96 -24.10
N GLN A 84 -6.41 -6.19 -23.52
CA GLN A 84 -5.49 -5.13 -23.11
C GLN A 84 -4.04 -5.61 -23.07
N ASP A 85 -3.11 -4.70 -23.37
CA ASP A 85 -1.68 -5.01 -23.56
C ASP A 85 -1.05 -5.74 -22.38
N VAL A 86 -1.48 -5.41 -21.15
CA VAL A 86 -0.97 -6.02 -19.91
C VAL A 86 -1.19 -7.53 -19.84
N PHE A 87 -2.18 -8.08 -20.53
CA PHE A 87 -2.41 -9.53 -20.58
C PHE A 87 -1.64 -10.21 -21.72
N ASN A 88 -1.14 -9.43 -22.67
CA ASN A 88 -0.42 -9.90 -23.86
C ASN A 88 -1.18 -11.03 -24.57
N VAL A 89 -2.48 -10.83 -24.77
CA VAL A 89 -3.39 -11.79 -25.41
C VAL A 89 -3.58 -11.38 -26.87
N SER A 90 -3.46 -12.32 -27.80
CA SER A 90 -3.55 -12.05 -29.25
C SER A 90 -4.14 -13.21 -30.05
N GLY A 91 -4.86 -12.86 -31.12
CA GLY A 91 -5.54 -13.81 -32.02
C GLY A 91 -6.82 -14.38 -31.41
N GLU A 92 -7.26 -15.55 -31.88
CA GLU A 92 -8.33 -16.32 -31.23
C GLU A 92 -7.84 -16.89 -29.89
N HIS A 93 -8.57 -16.59 -28.82
CA HIS A 93 -8.27 -17.02 -27.46
C HIS A 93 -9.57 -17.17 -26.67
N GLU A 94 -9.55 -18.03 -25.67
CA GLU A 94 -10.63 -18.17 -24.71
C GLU A 94 -10.08 -17.85 -23.32
N ILE A 95 -10.73 -16.93 -22.59
CA ILE A 95 -10.28 -16.55 -21.24
C ILE A 95 -11.18 -17.19 -20.21
N HIS A 96 -10.58 -18.05 -19.39
CA HIS A 96 -11.25 -18.74 -18.31
C HIS A 96 -10.95 -18.06 -16.97
N LEU A 97 -11.89 -18.19 -16.05
CA LEU A 97 -11.75 -17.71 -14.67
C LEU A 97 -11.46 -18.87 -13.74
N ALA A 98 -10.36 -18.81 -13.00
CA ALA A 98 -10.13 -19.65 -11.84
C ALA A 98 -10.52 -18.89 -10.57
N ILE A 99 -11.56 -19.35 -9.87
CA ILE A 99 -12.18 -18.64 -8.74
C ILE A 99 -11.67 -19.20 -7.41
N ASN A 100 -11.24 -18.30 -6.51
CA ASN A 100 -10.95 -18.61 -5.10
C ASN A 100 -12.06 -18.04 -4.20
N TYR A 101 -12.82 -18.91 -3.54
CA TYR A 101 -13.92 -18.52 -2.66
C TYR A 101 -13.46 -18.41 -1.21
N ILE A 102 -14.05 -17.48 -0.46
CA ILE A 102 -13.91 -17.49 1.02
C ILE A 102 -14.57 -18.74 1.59
N LYS A 103 -15.81 -18.98 1.17
CA LYS A 103 -16.59 -20.18 1.49
C LYS A 103 -17.21 -20.68 0.20
N LYS A 104 -16.80 -21.88 -0.22
CA LYS A 104 -17.23 -22.48 -1.49
C LYS A 104 -18.76 -22.69 -1.48
N PRO A 105 -19.51 -22.12 -2.44
CA PRO A 105 -20.95 -22.34 -2.52
C PRO A 105 -21.27 -23.76 -3.01
N ALA A 106 -22.50 -24.21 -2.77
CA ALA A 106 -22.98 -25.52 -3.21
C ALA A 106 -22.91 -25.68 -4.75
N ASN A 107 -23.19 -24.60 -5.49
CA ASN A 107 -23.16 -24.57 -6.96
C ASN A 107 -22.18 -23.49 -7.45
N PRO A 108 -20.86 -23.74 -7.50
CA PRO A 108 -19.85 -22.73 -7.83
C PRO A 108 -19.92 -22.22 -9.27
N ASN A 109 -20.49 -23.00 -10.19
CA ASN A 109 -20.55 -22.64 -11.62
C ASN A 109 -21.81 -21.87 -12.00
N LYS A 110 -22.74 -21.63 -11.05
CA LYS A 110 -23.96 -20.88 -11.33
C LYS A 110 -23.63 -19.39 -11.33
N GLN A 111 -23.80 -18.74 -12.48
CA GLN A 111 -23.71 -17.29 -12.57
C GLN A 111 -25.01 -16.62 -12.07
N PRO A 112 -24.93 -15.41 -11.50
CA PRO A 112 -23.70 -14.69 -11.19
C PRO A 112 -22.93 -15.32 -10.01
N ILE A 113 -21.60 -15.30 -10.08
CA ILE A 113 -20.73 -15.88 -9.04
C ILE A 113 -20.47 -14.82 -7.97
N GLY A 114 -20.62 -15.18 -6.69
CA GLY A 114 -20.39 -14.30 -5.55
C GLY A 114 -19.53 -14.93 -4.44
N ASN A 115 -19.26 -14.14 -3.40
CA ASN A 115 -18.40 -14.47 -2.27
C ASN A 115 -16.98 -14.90 -2.68
N VAL A 116 -16.44 -14.22 -3.69
CA VAL A 116 -15.13 -14.55 -4.26
C VAL A 116 -14.05 -13.70 -3.60
N TYR A 117 -13.04 -14.37 -3.05
CA TYR A 117 -11.89 -13.73 -2.43
C TYR A 117 -10.90 -13.18 -3.46
N GLY A 118 -10.73 -13.93 -4.54
CA GLY A 118 -9.89 -13.55 -5.66
C GLY A 118 -10.17 -14.45 -6.86
N PHE A 119 -9.75 -14.00 -8.04
CA PHE A 119 -9.83 -14.79 -9.25
C PHE A 119 -8.56 -14.69 -10.07
N SER A 120 -8.31 -15.67 -10.92
CA SER A 120 -7.23 -15.64 -11.92
C SER A 120 -7.79 -15.71 -13.32
N LEU A 121 -7.15 -14.98 -14.23
CA LEU A 121 -7.39 -15.09 -15.66
C LEU A 121 -6.42 -16.11 -16.25
N VAL A 122 -6.96 -17.06 -17.00
CA VAL A 122 -6.20 -18.11 -17.68
C VAL A 122 -6.58 -18.07 -19.15
N GLU A 123 -5.58 -17.86 -20.02
CA GLU A 123 -5.76 -17.99 -21.46
C GLU A 123 -5.71 -19.46 -21.84
N TYR A 124 -6.68 -19.89 -22.63
CA TYR A 124 -6.67 -21.18 -23.30
C TYR A 124 -6.47 -20.97 -24.81
N LYS A 125 -5.41 -21.58 -25.33
CA LYS A 125 -5.06 -21.54 -26.76
C LYS A 125 -4.45 -22.86 -27.17
N ASN A 126 -4.92 -23.45 -28.28
CA ASN A 126 -4.38 -24.71 -28.82
C ASN A 126 -4.30 -25.87 -27.82
N LYS A 127 -5.27 -25.98 -26.89
CA LYS A 127 -5.30 -26.96 -25.79
C LYS A 127 -4.23 -26.78 -24.70
N GLU A 128 -3.50 -25.66 -24.71
CA GLU A 128 -2.61 -25.25 -23.64
C GLU A 128 -3.25 -24.14 -22.81
N SER A 129 -2.98 -24.14 -21.51
CA SER A 129 -3.41 -23.10 -20.59
C SER A 129 -2.22 -22.27 -20.15
N ARG A 130 -2.38 -20.95 -20.21
CA ARG A 130 -1.40 -19.98 -19.76
C ARG A 130 -2.00 -19.10 -18.69
N PHE A 131 -1.43 -19.15 -17.49
CA PHE A 131 -1.76 -18.21 -16.44
C PHE A 131 -1.40 -16.78 -16.88
N LEU A 132 -2.37 -15.86 -16.77
CA LEU A 132 -2.16 -14.46 -17.12
C LEU A 132 -1.86 -13.63 -15.87
N ILE A 133 -2.81 -13.61 -14.94
CA ILE A 133 -2.76 -12.78 -13.75
C ILE A 133 -3.78 -13.27 -12.73
N TRP A 134 -3.50 -13.02 -11.45
CA TRP A 134 -4.45 -13.18 -10.36
C TRP A 134 -4.81 -11.80 -9.79
N PHE A 135 -6.05 -11.65 -9.35
CA PHE A 135 -6.57 -10.46 -8.70
C PHE A 135 -7.21 -10.82 -7.36
N SER A 136 -6.80 -10.09 -6.33
CA SER A 136 -7.69 -9.73 -5.22
C SER A 136 -8.32 -8.37 -5.49
N PRO A 137 -9.38 -7.97 -4.75
CA PRO A 137 -9.99 -6.66 -4.94
C PRO A 137 -8.97 -5.52 -4.83
N GLU A 138 -8.13 -5.52 -3.80
CA GLU A 138 -7.15 -4.45 -3.58
C GLU A 138 -6.04 -4.46 -4.64
N LYS A 139 -5.60 -5.64 -5.10
CA LYS A 139 -4.66 -5.74 -6.22
C LYS A 139 -5.25 -5.19 -7.51
N LEU A 140 -6.52 -5.49 -7.80
CA LEU A 140 -7.20 -4.97 -8.98
C LEU A 140 -7.31 -3.45 -8.89
N LEU A 141 -7.83 -2.92 -7.79
CA LEU A 141 -7.97 -1.48 -7.59
C LEU A 141 -6.62 -0.77 -7.74
N GLN A 142 -5.55 -1.33 -7.15
CA GLN A 142 -4.22 -0.73 -7.25
C GLN A 142 -3.72 -0.65 -8.68
N ASN A 143 -3.85 -1.73 -9.43
CA ASN A 143 -3.42 -1.72 -10.83
C ASN A 143 -4.25 -0.73 -11.67
N CYS A 144 -5.52 -0.51 -11.31
CA CYS A 144 -6.37 0.49 -11.97
C CYS A 144 -5.92 1.92 -11.68
N TRP A 145 -5.78 2.32 -10.40
CA TRP A 145 -5.42 3.71 -10.06
C TRP A 145 -3.98 4.06 -10.44
N ARG A 146 -3.11 3.06 -10.63
CA ARG A 146 -1.76 3.25 -11.17
C ARG A 146 -1.72 3.34 -12.70
N GLY A 147 -2.82 3.07 -13.39
CA GLY A 147 -2.88 3.02 -14.85
C GLY A 147 -2.22 1.78 -15.48
N ASN A 148 -1.90 0.75 -14.68
CA ASN A 148 -1.33 -0.52 -15.17
C ASN A 148 -2.41 -1.44 -15.76
N LEU A 149 -3.68 -1.22 -15.40
CA LEU A 149 -4.82 -2.03 -15.82
C LEU A 149 -5.97 -1.11 -16.23
N LYS A 150 -6.56 -1.38 -17.40
CA LYS A 150 -7.80 -0.71 -17.80
C LYS A 150 -8.98 -1.45 -17.18
N CYS A 151 -9.67 -0.80 -16.26
CA CYS A 151 -10.94 -1.26 -15.70
C CYS A 151 -11.82 -0.04 -15.47
N GLU A 152 -13.06 -0.07 -15.96
CA GLU A 152 -14.05 0.93 -15.56
C GLU A 152 -14.50 0.61 -14.13
N ILE A 153 -14.51 1.61 -13.26
CA ILE A 153 -14.96 1.49 -11.86
C ILE A 153 -15.93 2.63 -11.59
N ASP A 154 -17.16 2.28 -11.27
CA ASP A 154 -18.21 3.21 -10.83
C ASP A 154 -18.39 3.07 -9.31
N GLY A 155 -18.20 4.17 -8.58
CA GLY A 155 -18.20 4.25 -7.12
C GLY A 155 -16.92 4.87 -6.52
N ASP A 156 -16.94 5.14 -5.21
CA ASP A 156 -15.79 5.73 -4.50
C ASP A 156 -14.83 4.65 -3.99
N ILE A 157 -13.66 4.54 -4.62
CA ILE A 157 -12.62 3.57 -4.24
C ILE A 157 -12.06 3.83 -2.84
N ARG A 158 -12.05 5.08 -2.35
CA ARG A 158 -11.43 5.43 -1.06
C ARG A 158 -12.15 4.78 0.11
N GLU A 159 -13.45 4.54 -0.04
CA GLU A 159 -14.24 3.84 0.97
C GLU A 159 -13.79 2.39 1.22
N PHE A 160 -13.08 1.79 0.26
CA PHE A 160 -12.53 0.43 0.36
C PHE A 160 -11.08 0.40 0.84
N LEU A 161 -10.44 1.56 0.94
CA LEU A 161 -9.01 1.72 1.25
C LEU A 161 -8.79 2.37 2.62
N LYS A 162 -9.69 2.09 3.57
CA LYS A 162 -9.61 2.53 4.98
C LYS A 162 -9.08 1.39 5.84
N TYR A 163 -8.04 1.69 6.63
CA TYR A 163 -7.26 0.69 7.35
C TYR A 163 -7.05 1.10 8.81
N LYS A 164 -7.53 0.30 9.76
CA LYS A 164 -7.21 0.46 11.18
C LYS A 164 -5.75 0.07 11.41
N VAL A 165 -4.92 0.99 11.90
CA VAL A 165 -3.49 0.77 12.13
C VAL A 165 -3.25 0.04 13.46
N HIS A 166 -2.46 -1.03 13.40
CA HIS A 166 -2.04 -1.81 14.56
C HIS A 166 -0.56 -1.67 14.87
N TYR A 167 0.27 -1.60 13.83
CA TYR A 167 1.72 -1.56 13.97
C TYR A 167 2.40 -0.88 12.78
N VAL A 168 3.49 -0.17 13.05
CA VAL A 168 4.42 0.36 12.05
C VAL A 168 5.79 -0.26 12.27
N GLY A 169 6.45 -0.71 11.20
CA GLY A 169 7.82 -1.21 11.28
C GLY A 169 8.64 -0.89 10.03
N LYS A 170 9.96 -0.94 10.19
CA LYS A 170 10.93 -0.81 9.09
C LYS A 170 11.54 -2.15 8.67
N ALA A 171 12.13 -2.18 7.48
CA ALA A 171 12.87 -3.31 6.94
C ALA A 171 14.18 -2.86 6.26
N THR A 172 15.09 -2.26 7.03
CA THR A 172 16.34 -1.68 6.49
C THR A 172 17.50 -2.66 6.34
N LYS A 173 17.51 -3.78 7.08
CA LYS A 173 18.62 -4.76 7.10
C LYS A 173 18.31 -6.08 6.41
N GLN A 174 17.03 -6.36 6.19
CA GLN A 174 16.51 -7.61 5.66
C GLN A 174 15.21 -7.29 4.93
N GLY A 175 14.99 -7.90 3.77
CA GLY A 175 13.77 -7.69 2.98
C GLY A 175 12.50 -7.99 3.78
N ILE A 176 11.42 -7.24 3.48
CA ILE A 176 10.15 -7.28 4.22
C ILE A 176 9.58 -8.70 4.34
N LEU A 177 9.61 -9.50 3.26
CA LEU A 177 9.07 -10.87 3.27
C LEU A 177 9.73 -11.75 4.33
N ASN A 178 11.06 -11.72 4.40
CA ASN A 178 11.81 -12.50 5.37
C ASN A 178 11.61 -11.95 6.78
N ARG A 179 11.53 -10.62 6.94
CA ARG A 179 11.30 -9.99 8.24
C ARG A 179 9.92 -10.30 8.82
N LEU A 180 8.89 -10.36 7.98
CA LEU A 180 7.52 -10.69 8.38
C LEU A 180 7.33 -12.20 8.64
N THR A 181 8.16 -13.04 8.03
CA THR A 181 8.18 -14.48 8.30
C THR A 181 8.75 -14.74 9.70
N GLY A 182 7.87 -15.06 10.65
CA GLY A 182 8.23 -15.25 12.06
C GLY A 182 8.22 -13.96 12.89
N HIS A 183 7.55 -12.91 12.41
CA HIS A 183 7.42 -11.66 13.15
C HIS A 183 6.46 -11.80 14.34
N ASN A 184 6.98 -11.87 15.56
CA ASN A 184 6.19 -12.09 16.78
C ASN A 184 5.01 -11.12 16.90
N THR A 185 5.18 -9.83 16.60
CA THR A 185 4.07 -8.86 16.69
C THR A 185 2.96 -9.13 15.68
N LEU A 186 3.28 -9.68 14.49
CA LEU A 186 2.24 -10.06 13.53
C LEU A 186 1.46 -11.27 14.06
N GLN A 187 2.15 -12.22 14.70
CA GLN A 187 1.52 -13.37 15.35
C GLN A 187 0.65 -12.95 16.54
N ASP A 188 1.11 -12.01 17.36
CA ASP A 188 0.34 -11.43 18.46
C ASP A 188 -0.95 -10.78 17.93
N ILE A 189 -0.85 -9.93 16.89
CA ILE A 189 -2.00 -9.28 16.25
C ILE A 189 -2.99 -10.33 15.72
N LEU A 190 -2.51 -11.37 15.02
CA LEU A 190 -3.36 -12.46 14.51
C LEU A 190 -4.04 -13.27 15.62
N SER A 191 -3.46 -13.28 16.82
CA SER A 191 -3.97 -14.06 17.96
C SER A 191 -4.91 -13.24 18.85
N LEU A 192 -4.74 -11.93 18.92
CA LEU A 192 -5.44 -11.04 19.86
C LEU A 192 -6.53 -10.19 19.20
N GLU A 193 -6.40 -9.85 17.92
CA GLU A 193 -7.42 -9.07 17.22
C GLU A 193 -8.59 -9.94 16.78
N TYR A 194 -9.80 -9.42 16.95
CA TYR A 194 -11.04 -10.04 16.48
C TYR A 194 -11.37 -9.55 15.07
N PRO A 195 -11.95 -10.41 14.21
CA PRO A 195 -12.43 -9.98 12.91
C PRO A 195 -13.62 -9.02 13.07
N PHE A 196 -13.68 -7.99 12.23
CA PHE A 196 -14.82 -7.10 12.06
C PHE A 196 -16.02 -7.82 11.43
N SER A 197 -15.76 -8.83 10.59
CA SER A 197 -16.80 -9.65 9.96
C SER A 197 -17.14 -10.86 10.82
N PHE A 198 -18.42 -10.98 11.21
CA PHE A 198 -18.88 -12.11 12.01
C PHE A 198 -18.68 -13.45 11.29
N GLY A 199 -18.12 -14.44 12.00
CA GLY A 199 -17.91 -15.80 11.48
C GLY A 199 -16.74 -15.93 10.48
N GLU A 200 -15.83 -14.96 10.49
CA GLU A 200 -14.61 -14.94 9.67
C GLU A 200 -13.35 -15.12 10.52
N LEU A 201 -12.20 -15.22 9.87
CA LEU A 201 -10.89 -15.36 10.51
C LEU A 201 -10.11 -14.03 10.44
N PRO A 202 -9.36 -13.65 11.49
CA PRO A 202 -8.50 -12.47 11.47
C PRO A 202 -7.56 -12.43 10.25
N THR A 203 -7.08 -13.59 9.79
CA THR A 203 -6.16 -13.69 8.65
C THR A 203 -6.71 -13.14 7.32
N HIS A 204 -8.03 -12.97 7.17
CA HIS A 204 -8.65 -12.39 5.97
C HIS A 204 -8.82 -10.87 6.05
N GLU A 205 -8.61 -10.28 7.23
CA GLU A 205 -8.84 -8.86 7.51
C GLU A 205 -7.58 -8.13 7.96
N ILE A 206 -6.66 -8.83 8.64
CA ILE A 206 -5.32 -8.32 8.93
C ILE A 206 -4.56 -8.21 7.61
N ALA A 207 -4.16 -6.98 7.28
CA ALA A 207 -3.47 -6.63 6.05
C ALA A 207 -2.14 -5.92 6.31
N ILE A 208 -1.19 -6.13 5.41
CA ILE A 208 0.15 -5.58 5.45
C ILE A 208 0.28 -4.61 4.28
N LEU A 209 0.54 -3.35 4.61
CA LEU A 209 0.81 -2.30 3.64
C LEU A 209 2.31 -2.09 3.60
N CYS A 210 2.94 -2.44 2.47
CA CYS A 210 4.37 -2.28 2.27
C CYS A 210 4.63 -1.00 1.48
N PHE A 211 5.51 -0.13 1.99
CA PHE A 211 5.81 1.16 1.39
C PHE A 211 7.26 1.24 0.90
N GLU A 212 7.42 1.77 -0.29
CA GLU A 212 8.67 2.29 -0.84
C GLU A 212 8.66 3.82 -0.79
N PHE A 213 9.84 4.42 -0.82
CA PHE A 213 10.00 5.86 -0.95
C PHE A 213 10.16 6.17 -2.44
N GLN A 214 9.40 7.16 -2.93
CA GLN A 214 9.75 7.78 -4.20
C GLN A 214 11.04 8.58 -4.04
N ASP A 215 11.63 8.99 -5.16
CA ASP A 215 12.81 9.85 -5.16
C ASP A 215 12.57 11.06 -4.26
N ASN A 216 13.39 11.21 -3.22
CA ASN A 216 13.23 12.25 -2.22
C ASN A 216 13.49 13.62 -2.87
N LEU A 217 12.56 14.56 -2.69
CA LEU A 217 12.71 15.90 -3.20
C LEU A 217 13.42 16.76 -2.15
N GLU A 218 14.70 17.00 -2.36
CA GLU A 218 15.49 17.91 -1.55
C GLU A 218 15.47 19.32 -2.15
N ILE A 219 15.13 20.30 -1.33
CA ILE A 219 15.05 21.71 -1.70
C ILE A 219 16.04 22.47 -0.83
N GLN A 220 17.00 23.15 -1.45
CA GLN A 220 17.96 23.99 -0.75
C GLN A 220 17.89 25.42 -1.28
N SER A 221 17.85 26.39 -0.36
CA SER A 221 17.95 27.81 -0.67
C SER A 221 19.24 28.37 -0.10
N PHE A 222 19.98 29.14 -0.89
CA PHE A 222 21.27 29.72 -0.53
C PHE A 222 21.16 31.22 -0.32
N GLY A 223 21.75 31.71 0.76
CA GLY A 223 21.88 33.13 1.05
C GLY A 223 23.02 33.79 0.30
N ILE A 224 23.12 35.12 0.45
CA ILE A 224 24.18 35.94 -0.15
C ILE A 224 25.58 35.54 0.38
N GLU A 225 25.63 34.94 1.57
CA GLU A 225 26.86 34.52 2.25
C GLU A 225 27.25 33.04 2.01
N SER A 226 26.46 32.29 1.23
CA SER A 226 26.76 30.87 0.95
C SER A 226 28.04 30.72 0.14
N ARG A 227 28.83 29.69 0.45
CA ARG A 227 30.04 29.39 -0.32
C ARG A 227 29.67 28.68 -1.63
N ASN A 228 30.34 29.04 -2.72
CA ASN A 228 30.13 28.40 -4.02
C ASN A 228 30.35 26.87 -3.98
N GLU A 229 31.27 26.39 -3.15
CA GLU A 229 31.54 24.96 -2.95
C GLU A 229 30.32 24.22 -2.41
N ASP A 230 29.62 24.80 -1.42
CA ASP A 230 28.42 24.21 -0.81
C ASP A 230 27.27 24.14 -1.82
N ILE A 231 27.13 25.18 -2.66
CA ILE A 231 26.15 25.24 -3.75
C ILE A 231 26.44 24.14 -4.78
N VAL A 232 27.70 23.97 -5.19
CA VAL A 232 28.10 22.95 -6.16
C VAL A 232 27.88 21.55 -5.60
N ALA A 233 28.28 21.28 -4.35
CA ALA A 233 28.09 19.98 -3.71
C ALA A 233 26.60 19.59 -3.61
N ALA A 234 25.73 20.57 -3.31
CA ALA A 234 24.28 20.37 -3.29
C ALA A 234 23.71 20.03 -4.67
N LEU A 235 24.14 20.74 -5.73
CA LEU A 235 23.72 20.47 -7.10
C LEU A 235 24.21 19.10 -7.62
N MET A 236 25.38 18.66 -7.17
CA MET A 236 25.93 17.33 -7.46
C MET A 236 25.28 16.22 -6.61
N GLY A 237 24.46 16.57 -5.61
CA GLY A 237 23.78 15.62 -4.73
C GLY A 237 24.70 14.95 -3.70
N GLU A 238 25.89 15.51 -3.45
CA GLU A 238 26.91 14.94 -2.56
C GLU A 238 26.49 14.96 -1.08
N ASN A 239 25.55 15.84 -0.73
CA ASN A 239 25.09 16.06 0.66
C ASN A 239 23.77 15.35 1.00
N ARG A 240 23.40 14.33 0.22
CA ARG A 240 22.16 13.57 0.44
C ARG A 240 22.35 12.54 1.56
N PRO A 241 21.41 12.46 2.52
CA PRO A 241 21.49 11.46 3.56
C PRO A 241 21.31 10.05 2.97
N PRO A 242 22.00 9.05 3.54
CA PRO A 242 21.71 7.65 3.26
C PRO A 242 20.21 7.31 3.41
N GLN A 243 19.67 6.53 2.48
CA GLN A 243 18.24 6.19 2.48
C GLN A 243 17.79 5.46 3.75
N ASP A 244 18.65 4.64 4.34
CA ASP A 244 18.35 3.96 5.60
C ASP A 244 18.07 4.94 6.74
N LYS A 245 18.77 6.08 6.80
CA LYS A 245 18.46 7.16 7.75
C LYS A 245 17.06 7.74 7.51
N ILE A 246 16.67 7.97 6.27
CA ILE A 246 15.32 8.46 5.94
C ILE A 246 14.26 7.45 6.42
N PHE A 247 14.49 6.15 6.20
CA PHE A 247 13.55 5.10 6.61
C PHE A 247 13.43 5.00 8.14
N LEU A 248 14.56 5.13 8.84
CA LEU A 248 14.62 5.17 10.30
C LEU A 248 13.89 6.37 10.89
N ASP A 249 13.93 7.51 10.20
CA ASP A 249 13.29 8.73 10.64
C ASP A 249 11.77 8.68 10.38
N ALA A 250 11.36 8.22 9.20
CA ALA A 250 9.96 8.02 8.82
C ALA A 250 9.22 7.04 9.76
N GLU A 251 9.85 5.93 10.15
CA GLU A 251 9.28 4.99 11.12
C GLU A 251 8.94 5.70 12.45
N LYS A 252 9.86 6.51 12.96
CA LYS A 252 9.66 7.26 14.21
C LYS A 252 8.56 8.29 14.08
N ALA A 253 8.57 9.06 12.99
CA ALA A 253 7.55 10.06 12.69
C ALA A 253 6.15 9.43 12.65
N LEU A 254 6.00 8.30 11.96
CA LEU A 254 4.72 7.60 11.85
C LEU A 254 4.25 7.01 13.18
N ILE A 255 5.15 6.39 13.95
CA ILE A 255 4.81 5.84 15.27
C ILE A 255 4.43 6.96 16.24
N LYS A 256 5.16 8.08 16.24
CA LYS A 256 4.85 9.24 17.09
C LYS A 256 3.50 9.86 16.73
N ALA A 257 3.17 9.91 15.43
CA ALA A 257 1.92 10.47 14.92
C ALA A 257 0.72 9.59 15.28
N MET A 258 0.80 8.30 14.98
CA MET A 258 -0.35 7.38 15.06
C MET A 258 -0.47 6.67 16.41
N LYS A 259 0.64 6.53 17.14
CA LYS A 259 0.77 5.76 18.39
C LYS A 259 0.10 4.38 18.32
N PRO A 260 0.51 3.49 17.39
CA PRO A 260 -0.14 2.18 17.23
C PRO A 260 -0.03 1.32 18.48
N SER A 261 -1.07 0.54 18.78
CA SER A 261 -1.20 -0.24 20.02
C SER A 261 -0.11 -1.30 20.21
N TYR A 262 0.43 -1.85 19.11
CA TYR A 262 1.43 -2.92 19.17
C TYR A 262 2.88 -2.41 19.06
N ASN A 263 3.11 -1.11 18.86
CA ASN A 263 4.45 -0.53 18.91
C ASN A 263 4.90 -0.31 20.35
N LYS A 264 5.88 -1.10 20.82
CA LYS A 264 6.42 -0.99 22.19
C LYS A 264 7.15 0.33 22.46
N GLN A 265 7.81 0.89 21.44
CA GLN A 265 8.52 2.17 21.52
C GLN A 265 7.72 3.23 20.78
N LEU A 266 7.31 4.30 21.47
CA LEU A 266 6.46 5.38 20.92
C LEU A 266 7.21 6.67 20.57
N PHE A 267 8.54 6.68 20.72
CA PHE A 267 9.42 7.81 20.38
C PHE A 267 8.97 9.16 20.95
N ASN A 268 8.65 9.21 22.26
CA ASN A 268 8.10 10.42 22.89
C ASN A 268 8.98 11.67 22.73
N SER A 269 10.29 11.53 22.60
CA SER A 269 11.25 12.63 22.41
C SER A 269 11.50 13.01 20.95
N TYR A 270 10.92 12.30 19.97
CA TYR A 270 11.03 12.65 18.56
C TYR A 270 10.47 14.07 18.30
N PRO A 271 11.15 14.93 17.53
CA PRO A 271 12.19 14.62 16.52
C PRO A 271 13.62 14.35 17.02
N ILE A 272 13.92 14.60 18.30
CA ILE A 272 15.26 14.34 18.85
C ILE A 272 15.55 12.83 18.84
N SER A 273 16.62 12.43 18.15
CA SER A 273 16.97 11.03 17.96
C SER A 273 18.47 10.80 17.77
N LYS A 274 18.94 9.57 18.04
CA LYS A 274 20.35 9.16 17.84
C LYS A 274 20.61 8.60 16.43
N ASP A 275 19.55 8.28 15.71
CA ASP A 275 19.56 7.74 14.36
C ASP A 275 18.41 8.39 13.56
N GLY A 276 18.45 8.28 12.24
CA GLY A 276 17.53 9.03 11.38
C GLY A 276 18.13 10.34 10.90
N LEU A 277 17.32 11.39 10.78
CA LEU A 277 17.71 12.63 10.12
C LEU A 277 18.06 13.78 11.07
N PHE A 278 18.00 13.57 12.39
CA PHE A 278 18.26 14.61 13.39
C PHE A 278 19.62 15.31 13.16
N ASP A 279 20.70 14.55 12.99
CA ASP A 279 22.06 15.08 12.78
C ASP A 279 22.30 15.64 11.36
N GLU A 280 21.35 15.47 10.43
CA GLU A 280 21.45 15.97 9.05
C GLU A 280 21.07 17.45 8.91
N ASN A 281 20.61 18.08 10.01
CA ASN A 281 20.29 19.50 10.16
C ASN A 281 19.35 20.03 9.06
N TYR A 282 18.29 19.28 8.75
CA TYR A 282 17.20 19.77 7.90
C TYR A 282 16.34 20.77 8.68
N ASP A 283 16.04 21.91 8.08
CA ASP A 283 15.06 22.87 8.61
C ASP A 283 13.65 22.31 8.51
N VAL A 284 13.36 21.54 7.44
CA VAL A 284 12.04 20.91 7.25
C VAL A 284 12.18 19.48 6.71
N ILE A 285 11.52 18.54 7.37
CA ILE A 285 11.34 17.17 6.90
C ILE A 285 9.84 16.91 6.76
N SER A 286 9.41 16.41 5.61
CA SER A 286 8.00 16.05 5.36
C SER A 286 7.86 14.59 4.97
N TYR A 287 6.81 13.94 5.47
CA TYR A 287 6.37 12.61 5.07
C TYR A 287 4.90 12.64 4.65
N THR A 288 4.60 12.14 3.44
CA THR A 288 3.22 12.04 2.94
C THR A 288 2.99 10.73 2.17
N PHE A 289 1.74 10.26 2.15
CA PHE A 289 1.33 9.09 1.38
C PHE A 289 0.71 9.53 0.05
N ILE A 290 1.14 8.93 -1.05
CA ILE A 290 0.65 9.28 -2.39
C ILE A 290 -0.46 8.37 -2.92
N ASP A 291 -0.56 7.12 -2.44
CA ASP A 291 -1.69 6.25 -2.79
C ASP A 291 -2.97 6.69 -2.04
N PRO A 292 -4.17 6.45 -2.60
CA PRO A 292 -5.44 6.92 -2.06
C PRO A 292 -5.94 6.07 -0.88
N ILE A 293 -5.07 5.86 0.11
CA ILE A 293 -5.35 5.10 1.34
C ILE A 293 -5.67 6.02 2.51
N THR A 294 -6.43 5.51 3.47
CA THR A 294 -6.69 6.17 4.74
C THR A 294 -6.25 5.29 5.89
N LEU A 295 -5.34 5.79 6.71
CA LEU A 295 -4.84 5.14 7.92
C LEU A 295 -5.59 5.68 9.13
N GLU A 296 -6.37 4.82 9.79
CA GLU A 296 -7.17 5.13 10.96
C GLU A 296 -6.46 4.65 12.23
N TYR A 297 -6.32 5.52 13.22
CA TYR A 297 -5.71 5.21 14.52
C TYR A 297 -6.53 5.85 15.64
N GLU A 298 -6.21 5.53 16.90
CA GLU A 298 -7.06 5.86 18.05
C GLU A 298 -7.47 7.35 18.12
N ASN A 299 -6.56 8.25 17.75
CA ASN A 299 -6.73 9.69 17.91
C ASN A 299 -6.86 10.45 16.58
N GLY A 300 -7.13 9.77 15.47
CA GLY A 300 -7.29 10.45 14.19
C GLY A 300 -7.13 9.56 12.97
N ILE A 301 -6.96 10.23 11.83
CA ILE A 301 -6.74 9.60 10.53
C ILE A 301 -5.59 10.29 9.81
N ILE A 302 -4.92 9.59 8.89
CA ILE A 302 -4.01 10.18 7.89
C ILE A 302 -4.54 9.74 6.53
N GLU A 303 -4.86 10.71 5.67
CA GLU A 303 -5.39 10.45 4.33
C GLU A 303 -4.32 10.70 3.28
N GLY A 304 -4.05 9.70 2.44
CA GLY A 304 -3.11 9.77 1.32
C GLY A 304 -3.76 10.14 -0.01
N GLY A 305 -2.92 10.52 -0.96
CA GLY A 305 -3.28 10.68 -2.37
C GLY A 305 -4.40 11.68 -2.65
N LYS A 306 -4.60 12.70 -1.81
CA LYS A 306 -5.61 13.75 -2.03
C LYS A 306 -5.25 14.68 -3.19
N SER A 307 -3.97 14.74 -3.55
CA SER A 307 -3.42 15.53 -4.65
C SER A 307 -2.31 14.74 -5.36
N LEU A 308 -1.79 15.31 -6.46
CA LEU A 308 -0.62 14.76 -7.18
C LEU A 308 0.64 14.69 -6.31
N ILE A 309 0.75 15.52 -5.28
CA ILE A 309 1.92 15.59 -4.40
C ILE A 309 1.75 14.80 -3.10
N GLY A 310 0.60 14.13 -2.91
CA GLY A 310 0.31 13.35 -1.71
C GLY A 310 -1.00 13.76 -1.04
N GLY A 311 -1.10 13.52 0.26
CA GLY A 311 -2.26 13.88 1.08
C GLY A 311 -1.85 14.63 2.33
N ASP A 312 -2.40 14.22 3.47
CA ASP A 312 -1.96 14.71 4.76
C ASP A 312 -0.45 14.48 4.93
N SER A 313 0.21 15.38 5.67
CA SER A 313 1.67 15.42 5.77
C SER A 313 2.10 15.52 7.22
N ILE A 314 3.07 14.68 7.61
CA ILE A 314 3.79 14.83 8.87
C ILE A 314 4.97 15.76 8.59
N ILE A 315 5.02 16.90 9.27
CA ILE A 315 6.06 17.91 9.11
C ILE A 315 6.87 17.99 10.39
N ILE A 316 8.19 17.93 10.25
CA ILE A 316 9.16 18.21 11.29
C ILE A 316 9.85 19.52 10.92
N SER A 317 9.83 20.49 11.83
CA SER A 317 10.45 21.80 11.62
C SER A 317 11.55 22.03 12.64
N ASP A 318 12.68 22.52 12.15
CA ASP A 318 13.87 22.95 12.91
C ASP A 318 14.37 21.90 13.90
N ASN A 319 14.15 20.61 13.62
CA ASN A 319 14.44 19.50 14.53
C ASN A 319 13.83 19.61 15.94
N GLU A 320 12.79 20.43 16.11
CA GLU A 320 12.16 20.70 17.41
C GLU A 320 10.70 20.28 17.44
N LYS A 321 9.95 20.64 16.40
CA LYS A 321 8.50 20.50 16.37
C LYS A 321 8.07 19.49 15.32
N MET A 322 7.16 18.61 15.69
CA MET A 322 6.47 17.70 14.77
C MET A 322 4.97 18.01 14.76
N GLU A 323 4.37 18.11 13.59
CA GLU A 323 2.94 18.34 13.41
C GLU A 323 2.36 17.52 12.26
N LEU A 324 1.10 17.12 12.39
CA LEU A 324 0.32 16.52 11.31
C LEU A 324 -0.50 17.62 10.64
N VAL A 325 -0.16 17.96 9.40
CA VAL A 325 -0.86 18.96 8.59
C VAL A 325 -1.87 18.26 7.69
N LYS A 326 -3.12 18.70 7.79
CA LYS A 326 -4.21 18.24 6.93
C LYS A 326 -4.15 18.95 5.59
N SER A 327 -4.20 18.17 4.52
CA SER A 327 -4.31 18.74 3.18
C SER A 327 -5.74 19.24 2.97
N ALA A 328 -5.85 20.43 2.37
CA ALA A 328 -7.14 21.00 1.98
C ALA A 328 -7.81 20.10 0.94
N GLN A 329 -9.13 19.94 1.05
CA GLN A 329 -9.95 19.15 0.13
C GLN A 329 -10.01 19.75 -1.27
#